data_AF-A0A7W5ZQP5-F1
#
_entry.id   AF-A0A7W5ZQP5-F1
#
_cell.length_a   1.000
_cell.length_b   1.000
_cell.length_c   1.000
_cell.angle_alpha   90.00
_cell.angle_beta   90.00
_cell.angle_gamma   90.00
#
_symmetry.space_group_name_H-M   'P 1'
#
loop_
_entity.id
_entity.type
_entity.pdbx_description
1 polymer ?
#
loop_
_entity_poly.entity_id
_entity_poly.type
_entity_poly.pdbx_seq_one_letter_code
_entity_poly.pdbx_strand_id
1 'polypeptide(L)'
;MSKDMIEKWILPHLTVGERGFEPTVPIIEIEECIFYRLKTGCQWREVPTKAFFNDIILSWNSVYYHFNAWSKDDCWRKIWINILSQNSKYLDLSSVEFDGSHTPAKNGGDAVGYQGRKSSNTTNALFVSDNQAGPPFRFV
;
A
#
# COMPACT_ATOMS: atom_id res chain seq x y z
N MET A 1 -3.82 -3.36 -13.78
CA MET A 1 -4.55 -4.48 -13.15
C MET A 1 -5.95 -4.44 -13.74
N SER A 2 -6.56 -5.57 -14.11
CA SER A 2 -7.92 -5.53 -14.64
C SER A 2 -8.92 -5.23 -13.52
N LYS A 3 -10.08 -4.69 -13.88
CA LYS A 3 -11.17 -4.41 -12.96
C LYS A 3 -11.58 -5.64 -12.15
N ASP A 4 -11.74 -6.78 -12.82
CA ASP A 4 -12.10 -8.05 -12.17
C ASP A 4 -11.07 -8.50 -11.12
N MET A 5 -9.79 -8.22 -11.34
CA MET A 5 -8.75 -8.54 -10.35
C MET A 5 -8.87 -7.66 -9.12
N ILE A 6 -9.16 -6.37 -9.31
CA ILE A 6 -9.35 -5.43 -8.21
C ILE A 6 -10.56 -5.84 -7.37
N GLU A 7 -11.69 -6.11 -8.03
CA GLU A 7 -12.93 -6.54 -7.37
C GLU A 7 -12.76 -7.84 -6.59
N LYS A 8 -11.98 -8.78 -7.14
CA LYS A 8 -11.77 -10.09 -6.51
C LYS A 8 -10.76 -10.06 -5.37
N TRP A 9 -9.63 -9.38 -5.54
CA TRP A 9 -8.48 -9.52 -4.63
C TRP A 9 -8.29 -8.35 -3.67
N ILE A 10 -8.85 -7.18 -3.98
CA ILE A 10 -8.58 -5.95 -3.22
C ILE A 10 -9.83 -5.49 -2.47
N LEU A 11 -10.95 -5.27 -3.18
CA LEU A 11 -12.19 -4.74 -2.60
C LEU A 11 -12.68 -5.47 -1.33
N PRO A 12 -12.64 -6.82 -1.22
CA PRO A 12 -13.15 -7.53 -0.04
C PRO A 12 -12.40 -7.21 1.26
N HIS A 13 -11.23 -6.58 1.17
CA HIS A 13 -10.35 -6.28 2.29
C HIS A 13 -10.26 -4.78 2.60
N LEU A 14 -10.92 -3.93 1.81
CA LEU A 14 -11.03 -2.50 2.09
C LEU A 14 -12.14 -2.23 3.10
N THR A 15 -11.85 -1.36 4.06
CA THR A 15 -12.88 -0.83 4.96
C THR A 15 -13.71 0.22 4.22
N VAL A 16 -15.03 0.11 4.34
CA VAL A 16 -15.98 1.13 3.89
C VAL A 16 -16.49 1.86 5.13
N GLY A 17 -16.66 3.18 5.05
CA GLY A 17 -16.99 3.99 6.21
C GLY A 17 -18.30 3.57 6.88
N GLU A 18 -18.27 3.39 8.20
CA GLU A 18 -19.41 2.92 9.01
C GLU A 18 -20.61 3.88 9.04
N ARG A 19 -20.43 5.12 8.58
CA ARG A 19 -21.45 6.19 8.64
C ARG A 19 -22.58 6.02 7.61
N GLY A 20 -22.56 4.96 6.80
CA GLY A 20 -23.64 4.62 5.88
C GLY A 20 -23.80 5.57 4.69
N PHE A 21 -22.83 6.46 4.45
CA PHE A 21 -22.80 7.23 3.21
C PHE A 21 -22.18 6.37 2.12
N GLU A 22 -22.91 6.22 1.03
CA GLU A 22 -22.38 5.61 -0.17
C GLU A 22 -21.17 6.41 -0.68
N PRO A 23 -20.10 5.74 -1.14
CA PRO A 23 -18.98 6.41 -1.77
C PRO A 23 -19.46 7.32 -2.91
N THR A 24 -18.95 8.56 -2.95
CA THR A 24 -19.29 9.53 -4.00
C THR A 24 -18.88 9.07 -5.41
N VAL A 25 -17.91 8.19 -5.48
CA VAL A 25 -17.40 7.57 -6.72
C VAL A 25 -17.15 6.09 -6.48
N PRO A 26 -17.13 5.26 -7.53
CA PRO A 26 -16.76 3.85 -7.40
C PRO A 26 -15.38 3.68 -6.72
N ILE A 27 -15.28 2.78 -5.75
CA ILE A 27 -14.04 2.51 -5.00
C ILE A 27 -12.90 2.12 -5.96
N ILE A 28 -13.23 1.39 -7.02
CA ILE A 28 -12.26 0.97 -8.03
C ILE A 28 -11.54 2.14 -8.71
N GLU A 29 -12.23 3.26 -8.96
CA GLU A 29 -11.61 4.46 -9.56
C GLU A 29 -10.57 5.08 -8.60
N ILE A 30 -10.86 5.03 -7.29
CA ILE A 30 -9.93 5.45 -6.25
C ILE A 30 -8.71 4.52 -6.22
N GLU A 31 -8.93 3.21 -6.28
CA GLU A 31 -7.85 2.21 -6.25
C GLU A 31 -6.94 2.28 -7.48
N GLU A 32 -7.49 2.44 -8.68
CA GLU A 32 -6.70 2.61 -9.90
C GLU A 32 -5.80 3.84 -9.81
N CYS A 33 -6.32 4.94 -9.27
CA CYS A 33 -5.57 6.16 -9.02
C CYS A 33 -4.45 5.95 -7.98
N ILE A 34 -4.72 5.22 -6.89
CA ILE A 34 -3.71 4.84 -5.89
C ILE A 34 -2.65 3.93 -6.50
N PHE A 35 -3.03 2.91 -7.28
CA PHE A 35 -2.08 2.01 -7.93
C PHE A 35 -1.20 2.72 -8.94
N TYR A 36 -1.72 3.72 -9.65
CA TYR A 36 -0.88 4.58 -10.48
C TYR A 36 0.18 5.29 -9.63
N ARG A 37 -0.22 5.90 -8.51
CA ARG A 37 0.72 6.55 -7.58
C ARG A 37 1.77 5.58 -7.04
N LEU A 38 1.39 4.36 -6.65
CA LEU A 38 2.29 3.34 -6.13
C LEU A 38 3.25 2.81 -7.21
N LYS A 39 2.75 2.57 -8.42
CA LYS A 39 3.55 2.09 -9.56
C LYS A 39 4.57 3.13 -10.04
N THR A 40 4.17 4.39 -10.12
CA THR A 40 5.01 5.44 -10.74
C THR A 40 5.91 6.17 -9.76
N GLY A 41 5.60 6.15 -8.47
CA GLY A 41 6.36 6.94 -7.50
C GLY A 41 6.06 8.44 -7.53
N CYS A 42 5.15 8.94 -8.38
CA CYS A 42 4.88 10.37 -8.58
C CYS A 42 4.44 11.06 -7.28
N GLN A 43 4.63 12.37 -7.10
CA GLN A 43 4.13 13.00 -5.86
C GLN A 43 2.59 12.94 -5.78
N TRP A 44 2.01 12.90 -4.58
CA TRP A 44 0.54 12.88 -4.40
C TRP A 44 -0.15 14.05 -5.13
N ARG A 45 0.44 15.24 -5.08
CA ARG A 45 -0.05 16.44 -5.75
C ARG A 45 -0.01 16.36 -7.29
N GLU A 46 0.81 15.46 -7.82
CA GLU A 46 1.04 15.26 -9.26
C GLU A 46 0.29 14.03 -9.80
N VAL A 47 -0.54 13.38 -8.98
CA VAL A 47 -1.36 12.25 -9.43
C VAL A 47 -2.40 12.77 -10.44
N PRO A 48 -2.50 12.20 -11.65
CA PRO A 48 -3.40 12.69 -12.68
C PRO A 48 -4.84 12.21 -12.43
N THR A 49 -5.50 12.74 -11.39
CA THR A 49 -6.81 12.24 -10.95
C THR A 49 -7.86 12.25 -12.06
N LYS A 50 -7.84 13.24 -12.95
CA LYS A 50 -8.74 13.35 -14.11
C LYS A 50 -8.69 12.14 -15.06
N ALA A 51 -7.63 11.33 -15.02
CA ALA A 51 -7.49 10.16 -15.87
C ALA A 51 -8.19 8.91 -15.30
N PHE A 52 -8.62 8.93 -14.03
CA PHE A 52 -9.15 7.77 -13.33
C PHE A 52 -10.62 7.87 -12.93
N PHE A 53 -11.20 9.07 -12.97
CA PHE A 53 -12.59 9.30 -12.55
C PHE A 53 -13.46 9.67 -13.76
N ASN A 54 -14.64 9.05 -13.85
CA ASN A 54 -15.56 9.25 -14.98
C ASN A 54 -16.51 10.43 -14.74
N ASP A 55 -17.30 10.37 -13.67
CA ASP A 55 -18.38 11.34 -13.41
C ASP A 55 -17.91 12.48 -12.50
N ILE A 56 -17.45 12.13 -11.30
CA ILE A 56 -17.00 13.09 -10.28
C ILE A 56 -15.50 12.93 -10.09
N ILE A 57 -14.74 13.96 -10.47
CA ILE A 57 -13.28 13.93 -10.35
C ILE A 57 -12.88 14.26 -8.91
N LEU A 58 -12.35 13.28 -8.19
CA LEU A 58 -11.79 13.51 -6.87
C LEU A 58 -10.47 14.31 -6.95
N SER A 59 -10.24 15.11 -5.90
CA SER A 59 -8.94 15.76 -5.70
C SER A 59 -7.88 14.75 -5.23
N TRP A 60 -6.60 15.05 -5.45
CA TRP A 60 -5.51 14.23 -4.91
C TRP A 60 -5.59 14.05 -3.39
N ASN A 61 -6.10 15.06 -2.67
CA ASN A 61 -6.22 15.02 -1.22
C ASN A 61 -7.32 14.05 -0.78
N SER A 62 -8.41 13.98 -1.53
CA SER A 62 -9.49 13.00 -1.33
C SER A 62 -8.99 11.57 -1.59
N VAL A 63 -8.22 11.34 -2.67
CA VAL A 63 -7.61 10.03 -2.95
C VAL A 63 -6.64 9.64 -1.83
N TYR A 64 -5.78 10.59 -1.39
CA TYR A 64 -4.87 10.37 -0.27
C TYR A 64 -5.60 10.07 1.04
N TYR A 65 -6.75 10.71 1.29
CA TYR A 65 -7.57 10.44 2.46
C TYR A 65 -7.99 8.96 2.51
N HIS A 66 -8.49 8.40 1.41
CA HIS A 66 -8.83 6.97 1.33
C HIS A 66 -7.60 6.08 1.53
N PHE A 67 -6.50 6.38 0.84
CA PHE A 67 -5.23 5.64 1.00
C PHE A 67 -4.77 5.62 2.47
N ASN A 68 -4.83 6.76 3.15
CA ASN A 68 -4.41 6.90 4.54
C ASN A 68 -5.36 6.21 5.51
N ALA A 69 -6.67 6.28 5.28
CA ALA A 69 -7.66 5.56 6.08
C ALA A 69 -7.43 4.03 5.99
N TRP A 70 -7.34 3.49 4.79
CA TRP A 70 -7.07 2.07 4.56
C TRP A 70 -5.68 1.63 5.05
N SER A 71 -4.70 2.53 5.06
CA SER A 71 -3.39 2.26 5.67
C SER A 71 -3.48 2.09 7.18
N LYS A 72 -4.27 2.94 7.86
CA LYS A 72 -4.47 2.87 9.32
C LYS A 72 -5.29 1.66 9.74
N ASP A 73 -6.22 1.22 8.89
CA ASP A 73 -7.06 0.03 9.12
C ASP A 73 -6.36 -1.29 8.73
N ASP A 74 -5.09 -1.21 8.34
CA ASP A 74 -4.23 -2.32 7.95
C ASP A 74 -4.72 -3.09 6.70
N CYS A 75 -5.58 -2.45 5.89
CA CYS A 75 -6.18 -3.07 4.70
C CYS A 75 -5.10 -3.55 3.71
N TRP A 76 -4.09 -2.72 3.43
CA TRP A 76 -3.03 -3.07 2.48
C TRP A 76 -2.24 -4.31 2.90
N ARG A 77 -2.00 -4.47 4.21
CA ARG A 77 -1.32 -5.66 4.74
C ARG A 77 -2.20 -6.89 4.60
N LYS A 78 -3.49 -6.78 4.92
CA LYS A 78 -4.47 -7.88 4.78
C LYS A 78 -4.59 -8.33 3.33
N ILE A 79 -4.71 -7.39 2.39
CA ILE A 79 -4.72 -7.64 0.94
C ILE A 79 -3.46 -8.39 0.53
N TRP A 80 -2.29 -7.91 0.96
CA TRP A 80 -1.01 -8.52 0.64
C TRP A 80 -0.89 -9.96 1.15
N ILE A 81 -1.20 -10.19 2.43
CA ILE A 81 -1.19 -11.53 3.03
C ILE A 81 -2.17 -12.46 2.31
N ASN A 82 -3.37 -11.96 1.96
CA ASN A 82 -4.36 -12.76 1.25
C ASN A 82 -3.82 -13.19 -0.12
N ILE A 83 -3.33 -12.25 -0.93
CA ILE A 83 -2.73 -12.54 -2.23
C ILE A 83 -1.61 -13.57 -2.11
N LEU A 84 -0.73 -13.43 -1.10
CA LEU A 84 0.36 -14.38 -0.88
C LEU A 84 -0.12 -15.75 -0.49
N SER A 85 -1.07 -15.85 0.44
CA SER A 85 -1.61 -17.14 0.88
C SER A 85 -2.21 -17.93 -0.30
N GLN A 86 -2.90 -17.23 -1.20
CA GLN A 86 -3.61 -17.79 -2.35
C GLN A 86 -2.67 -18.17 -3.49
N ASN A 87 -1.48 -17.56 -3.53
CA ASN A 87 -0.46 -17.77 -4.55
C ASN A 87 0.81 -18.44 -4.00
N SER A 88 0.76 -18.98 -2.79
CA SER A 88 1.90 -19.59 -2.08
C SER A 88 2.60 -20.68 -2.88
N LYS A 89 1.85 -21.44 -3.69
CA LYS A 89 2.38 -22.47 -4.59
C LYS A 89 3.35 -21.95 -5.67
N TYR A 90 3.37 -20.64 -5.91
CA TYR A 90 4.26 -20.01 -6.88
C TYR A 90 5.52 -19.42 -6.22
N LEU A 91 5.61 -19.42 -4.88
CA LEU A 91 6.76 -18.91 -4.14
C LEU A 91 7.79 -20.04 -3.94
N ASP A 92 9.05 -19.76 -4.26
CA ASP A 92 10.15 -20.68 -3.93
C ASP A 92 10.76 -20.30 -2.58
N LEU A 93 10.29 -20.97 -1.53
CA LEU A 93 10.73 -20.75 -0.15
C LEU A 93 11.87 -21.70 0.27
N SER A 94 12.57 -22.33 -0.68
CA SER A 94 13.74 -23.19 -0.37
C SER A 94 14.93 -22.38 0.18
N SER A 95 15.03 -21.11 -0.23
CA SER A 95 15.86 -20.06 0.36
C SER A 95 15.00 -18.82 0.57
N VAL A 96 15.33 -18.05 1.60
CA VAL A 96 14.64 -16.81 1.93
C VAL A 96 15.68 -15.76 2.30
N GLU A 97 15.77 -14.71 1.51
CA GLU A 97 16.68 -13.59 1.76
C GLU A 97 16.01 -12.62 2.73
N PHE A 98 16.71 -12.27 3.80
CA PHE A 98 16.24 -11.35 4.82
C PHE A 98 17.19 -10.17 4.93
N ASP A 99 16.68 -8.97 4.66
CA ASP A 99 17.44 -7.71 4.76
C ASP A 99 16.69 -6.68 5.62
N GLY A 100 17.44 -5.73 6.18
CA GLY A 100 16.91 -4.67 7.04
C GLY A 100 17.48 -3.31 6.68
N SER A 101 16.62 -2.33 6.50
CA SER A 101 17.01 -0.94 6.24
C SER A 101 16.50 0.01 7.31
N HIS A 102 17.36 0.95 7.71
CA HIS A 102 17.00 2.04 8.60
C HIS A 102 16.54 3.25 7.78
N THR A 103 15.30 3.70 8.00
CA THR A 103 14.74 4.91 7.35
C THR A 103 14.57 6.02 8.38
N PRO A 104 15.11 7.23 8.17
CA PRO A 104 14.86 8.37 9.06
C PRO A 104 13.37 8.69 9.21
N ALA A 105 12.91 8.77 10.45
CA ALA A 105 11.52 9.02 10.84
C ALA A 105 11.44 10.34 11.62
N LYS A 106 11.67 11.45 10.93
CA LYS A 106 11.79 12.79 11.54
C LYS A 106 10.51 13.26 12.26
N ASN A 107 9.35 12.78 11.81
CA ASN A 107 8.04 13.13 12.36
C ASN A 107 7.48 12.04 13.29
N GLY A 108 8.30 11.10 13.75
CA GLY A 108 7.87 9.96 14.56
C GLY A 108 7.23 8.83 13.74
N GLY A 109 6.58 7.92 14.45
CA GLY A 109 5.96 6.69 13.94
C GLY A 109 5.72 5.70 15.09
N ASP A 110 5.05 4.58 14.82
CA ASP A 110 4.67 3.61 15.87
C ASP A 110 5.90 2.93 16.51
N ALA A 111 6.98 2.74 15.75
CA ALA A 111 8.24 2.16 16.21
C ALA A 111 9.43 2.97 15.68
N VAL A 112 9.92 3.92 16.48
CA VAL A 112 11.07 4.77 16.18
C VAL A 112 12.07 4.79 17.33
N GLY A 113 13.36 4.83 16.99
CA GLY A 113 14.45 4.94 17.96
C GLY A 113 15.61 5.76 17.42
N TYR A 114 16.37 6.39 18.31
CA TYR A 114 17.55 7.16 17.92
C TYR A 114 18.67 6.23 17.43
N GLN A 115 19.17 6.46 16.23
CA GLN A 115 20.26 5.70 15.64
C GLN A 115 21.52 6.56 15.53
N GLY A 116 22.53 6.26 16.36
CA GLY A 116 23.75 7.05 16.48
C GLY A 116 24.51 7.20 15.17
N ARG A 117 24.64 6.12 14.37
CA ARG A 117 25.29 6.17 13.05
C ARG A 117 24.60 7.13 12.08
N LYS A 118 23.28 7.30 12.21
CA LYS A 118 22.46 8.15 11.34
C LYS A 118 22.14 9.51 11.97
N SER A 119 22.58 9.74 13.21
CA SER A 119 22.32 10.94 14.00
C SER A 119 20.85 11.40 13.93
N SER A 120 19.91 10.45 13.90
CA SER A 120 18.48 10.73 13.72
C SER A 120 17.63 9.61 14.29
N ASN A 121 16.38 9.94 14.63
CA ASN A 121 15.37 8.92 14.89
C ASN A 121 15.06 8.17 13.59
N THR A 122 15.18 6.85 13.62
CA THR A 122 14.93 5.97 12.48
C THR A 122 13.88 4.93 12.84
N THR A 123 13.17 4.44 11.82
CA THR A 123 12.38 3.21 11.87
C THR A 123 13.05 2.13 11.03
N ASN A 124 12.78 0.88 11.35
CA ASN A 124 13.31 -0.27 10.62
C ASN A 124 12.28 -0.73 9.59
N ALA A 125 12.73 -1.02 8.39
CA ALA A 125 11.97 -1.77 7.40
C ALA A 125 12.70 -3.09 7.18
N LEU A 126 11.99 -4.19 7.37
CA LEU A 126 12.49 -5.53 7.09
C LEU A 126 11.96 -5.97 5.73
N PHE A 127 12.83 -6.56 4.93
CA PHE A 127 12.53 -7.06 3.60
C PHE A 127 12.78 -8.56 3.56
N VAL A 128 11.82 -9.30 3.04
CA VAL A 128 11.96 -10.74 2.77
C VAL A 128 11.83 -10.94 1.27
N SER A 129 12.63 -11.80 0.65
CA SER A 129 12.43 -12.23 -0.74
C SER A 129 12.42 -13.76 -0.81
N ASP A 130 11.79 -14.28 -1.86
CA ASP A 130 11.88 -15.70 -2.20
C ASP A 130 13.12 -15.96 -3.08
N ASN A 131 13.51 -17.23 -3.20
CA ASN A 131 14.72 -17.64 -3.92
C ASN A 131 14.73 -17.25 -5.42
N GLN A 132 13.57 -16.90 -5.99
CA GLN A 132 13.45 -16.44 -7.37
C GLN A 132 13.73 -14.94 -7.55
N ALA A 133 14.16 -14.24 -6.48
CA ALA A 133 14.39 -12.79 -6.48
C ALA A 133 13.14 -11.99 -6.89
N GLY A 134 11.96 -12.45 -6.49
CA GLY A 134 10.72 -11.67 -6.60
C GLY A 134 10.79 -10.35 -5.83
N PRO A 135 9.87 -9.40 -6.10
CA PRO A 135 9.82 -8.13 -5.39
C PRO A 135 9.71 -8.36 -3.87
N PRO A 136 10.51 -7.66 -3.05
CA PRO A 136 10.64 -7.97 -1.63
C PRO A 136 9.35 -7.66 -0.84
N PHE A 137 9.01 -8.56 0.08
CA PHE A 137 7.98 -8.42 1.11
C PHE A 137 8.46 -7.42 2.18
N ARG A 138 7.73 -6.31 2.39
CA ARG A 138 8.05 -5.37 3.47
C ARG A 138 7.28 -5.70 4.75
N PHE A 139 8.01 -5.84 5.84
CA PHE A 139 7.50 -5.85 7.21
C PHE A 139 7.96 -4.60 7.93
N VAL A 140 7.06 -3.95 8.67
CA VAL A 140 7.33 -2.80 9.54
C VAL A 140 7.06 -3.26 10.97
#